data_AF-A0A2G2IHP1-F1
#
_entry.id   AF-A0A2G2IHP1-F1
#
_cell.length_a   1.000
_cell.length_b   1.000
_cell.length_c   1.000
_cell.angle_alpha   90.00
_cell.angle_beta   90.00
_cell.angle_gamma   90.00
#
_symmetry.space_group_name_H-M   'P 1'
#
loop_
_entity.id
_entity.type
_entity.pdbx_description
1 polymer ?
#
loop_
_entity_poly.entity_id
_entity_poly.type
_entity_poly.pdbx_seq_one_letter_code
_entity_poly.pdbx_strand_id
1 'polypeptide(L)' 'MANDKNKASKASKSTKESKANKKNTSLRLDNKTLKALKIHAIEIDSSVQKIIEQLVHNYLDKVKNK' A
#
# COMPACT_ATOMS: atom_id res chain seq x y z
N MET A 1 -15.10 10.15 46.07
CA MET A 1 -14.20 11.10 45.37
C MET A 1 -13.81 10.48 44.04
N ALA A 2 -14.58 10.77 42.99
CA ALA A 2 -14.20 10.45 41.62
C ALA A 2 -13.41 11.63 41.08
N ASN A 3 -12.19 11.41 40.59
CA ASN A 3 -11.66 12.23 39.51
C ASN A 3 -10.49 11.57 38.76
N ASP A 4 -10.60 11.69 37.44
CA ASP A 4 -9.53 11.98 36.50
C ASP A 4 -8.39 10.97 36.28
N LYS A 5 -8.57 10.13 35.25
CA LYS A 5 -7.54 9.96 34.22
C LYS A 5 -8.20 9.95 32.83
N ASN A 6 -8.50 11.14 32.34
CA ASN A 6 -8.50 11.35 30.90
C ASN A 6 -7.04 11.28 30.41
N LYS A 7 -6.79 10.74 29.21
CA LYS A 7 -5.91 11.32 28.15
C LYS A 7 -5.36 10.26 27.18
N ALA A 8 -5.70 10.52 25.91
CA ALA A 8 -4.99 10.13 24.68
C ALA A 8 -5.12 8.70 24.15
N SER A 9 -5.94 8.56 23.09
CA SER A 9 -5.50 8.01 21.80
C SER A 9 -6.56 8.21 20.72
N LYS A 10 -6.98 9.45 20.51
CA LYS A 10 -7.73 9.88 19.34
C LYS A 10 -6.73 10.19 18.21
N ALA A 11 -6.17 9.17 17.57
CA ALA A 11 -5.22 9.35 16.46
C ALA A 11 -5.09 8.17 15.46
N SER A 12 -6.07 7.28 15.30
CA SER A 12 -5.93 6.13 14.37
C SER A 12 -7.07 5.96 13.35
N LYS A 13 -7.81 7.04 13.02
CA LYS A 13 -8.98 6.93 12.12
C LYS A 13 -8.66 7.18 10.64
N SER A 14 -7.55 7.82 10.29
CA SER A 14 -7.23 8.19 8.90
C SER A 14 -6.67 7.05 8.03
N THR A 15 -6.17 5.95 8.62
CA THR A 15 -5.55 4.85 7.86
C THR A 15 -6.51 3.72 7.49
N LYS A 16 -7.70 3.67 8.10
CA LYS A 16 -8.64 2.55 7.93
C LYS A 16 -9.53 2.71 6.68
N GLU A 17 -9.89 3.94 6.33
CA GLU A 17 -10.76 4.22 5.19
C GLU A 17 -10.05 4.03 3.83
N SER A 18 -8.74 4.29 3.77
CA SER A 18 -7.96 4.16 2.51
C SER A 18 -7.81 2.72 2.03
N LYS A 19 -7.91 1.72 2.93
CA LYS A 19 -7.87 0.30 2.56
C LYS A 19 -9.23 -0.22 2.07
N ALA A 20 -10.35 0.37 2.50
CA ALA A 20 -11.69 -0.11 2.19
C ALA A 20 -12.06 0.07 0.70
N ASN A 21 -11.45 1.03 0.02
CA ASN A 21 -11.75 1.35 -1.38
C ASN A 21 -10.85 0.61 -2.39
N LYS A 22 -9.85 -0.15 -1.94
CA LYS A 22 -8.97 -0.90 -2.85
C LYS A 22 -9.62 -2.23 -3.25
N LYS A 23 -9.73 -2.47 -4.55
CA LYS A 23 -10.20 -3.76 -5.09
C LYS A 23 -8.99 -4.64 -5.40
N ASN A 24 -9.11 -5.93 -5.12
CA ASN A 24 -8.09 -6.91 -5.48
C ASN A 24 -8.21 -7.29 -6.95
N THR A 25 -7.07 -7.41 -7.61
CA THR A 25 -6.95 -7.92 -8.97
C THR A 25 -5.96 -9.07 -8.97
N SER A 26 -6.33 -10.20 -9.57
CA SER A 26 -5.42 -11.33 -9.73
C SER A 26 -4.35 -10.97 -10.77
N LEU A 27 -3.07 -11.03 -10.37
CA LEU A 27 -1.92 -10.89 -11.26
C LEU A 27 -1.18 -12.22 -11.33
N ARG A 28 -0.94 -12.74 -12.53
CA ARG A 28 -0.15 -13.94 -12.75
C ARG A 28 1.25 -13.53 -13.20
N LEU A 29 2.27 -13.96 -12.47
CA LEU A 29 3.68 -13.76 -12.79
C LEU A 29 4.37 -15.12 -12.84
N ASP A 30 5.38 -15.27 -13.67
CA ASP A 30 6.27 -16.42 -13.58
C ASP A 30 7.09 -16.37 -12.29
N ASN A 31 7.64 -17.53 -11.89
CA ASN A 31 8.37 -17.67 -10.63
C ASN A 31 9.66 -16.81 -10.58
N LYS A 32 10.34 -16.63 -11.72
CA LYS A 32 11.59 -15.85 -11.79
C LYS A 32 11.29 -14.38 -11.54
N THR A 33 10.27 -13.85 -12.20
CA THR A 33 9.81 -12.47 -12.06
C THR A 33 9.31 -12.19 -10.65
N LEU A 34 8.47 -13.07 -10.08
CA LEU A 34 7.98 -12.88 -8.72
C LEU A 34 9.12 -12.90 -7.69
N LYS A 35 10.13 -13.77 -7.87
CA LYS A 35 11.28 -13.84 -6.97
C LYS A 35 12.12 -12.56 -7.02
N ALA A 36 12.44 -12.08 -8.23
CA ALA A 36 13.16 -10.84 -8.41
C ALA A 36 12.42 -9.65 -7.77
N LEU A 37 11.10 -9.56 -7.98
CA LEU A 37 10.27 -8.49 -7.43
C LEU A 37 10.23 -8.51 -5.90
N LYS A 38 10.19 -9.70 -5.29
CA LYS A 38 10.24 -9.86 -3.83
C LYS A 38 11.58 -9.44 -3.23
N ILE A 39 12.68 -9.84 -3.86
CA ILE A 39 14.03 -9.44 -3.42
C ILE A 39 14.14 -7.93 -3.47
N HIS A 40 13.77 -7.32 -4.60
CA HIS A 40 13.81 -5.88 -4.74
C HIS A 40 12.93 -5.15 -3.72
N ALA A 41 11.72 -5.67 -3.45
CA ALA A 41 10.85 -5.10 -2.42
C ALA A 41 11.50 -5.07 -1.03
N ILE A 42 12.28 -6.09 -0.68
CA ILE A 42 13.03 -6.15 0.58
C ILE A 42 14.17 -5.11 0.58
N GLU A 43 14.92 -5.01 -0.52
CA GLU A 43 16.05 -4.06 -0.65
C GLU A 43 15.63 -2.60 -0.42
N ILE A 44 14.42 -2.23 -0.85
CA ILE A 44 13.90 -0.86 -0.74
C ILE A 44 12.91 -0.65 0.42
N ASP A 45 12.85 -1.58 1.38
CA ASP A 45 11.90 -1.57 2.51
C ASP A 45 10.45 -1.29 2.09
N SER A 46 9.96 -2.07 1.12
CA SER A 46 8.64 -1.93 0.51
C SER A 46 7.95 -3.28 0.34
N SER A 47 6.79 -3.28 -0.32
CA SER A 47 6.04 -4.50 -0.65
C SER A 47 5.81 -4.62 -2.14
N VAL A 48 5.69 -5.86 -2.61
CA VAL A 48 5.31 -6.17 -3.99
C VAL A 48 4.04 -5.42 -4.40
N GLN A 49 3.03 -5.36 -3.50
CA GLN A 49 1.80 -4.62 -3.75
C GLN A 49 2.07 -3.13 -4.01
N LYS A 50 2.87 -2.46 -3.16
CA LYS A 50 3.16 -1.03 -3.30
C LYS A 50 3.91 -0.73 -4.60
N ILE A 51 4.87 -1.59 -4.97
CA ILE A 51 5.61 -1.45 -6.23
C ILE A 51 4.67 -1.54 -7.43
N ILE A 52 3.77 -2.53 -7.44
CA ILE A 52 2.81 -2.70 -8.55
C ILE A 52 1.80 -1.55 -8.59
N GLU A 53 1.27 -1.11 -7.45
CA GLU A 53 0.37 0.06 -7.39
C GLU A 53 1.05 1.31 -7.98
N GLN A 54 2.31 1.56 -7.63
CA GLN A 54 3.07 2.70 -8.16
C GLN A 54 3.34 2.57 -9.67
N LEU A 55 3.73 1.40 -10.15
CA LEU A 55 3.91 1.13 -11.58
C LEU A 55 2.62 1.41 -12.37
N VAL A 56 1.46 0.97 -11.86
CA VAL A 56 0.16 1.20 -12.50
C VAL A 56 -0.22 2.68 -12.48
N HIS A 57 -0.07 3.38 -11.36
CA HIS A 57 -0.34 4.83 -11.30
C HIS A 57 0.54 5.60 -12.28
N ASN A 58 1.86 5.34 -12.27
CA ASN A 58 2.81 5.99 -13.17
C ASN A 58 2.48 5.72 -14.65
N TYR A 59 2.02 4.51 -14.99
CA TYR A 59 1.57 4.19 -16.33
C TYR A 59 0.31 4.99 -16.72
N LEU A 60 -0.70 5.01 -15.86
CA LEU A 60 -1.95 5.73 -16.13
C LEU A 60 -1.76 7.25 -16.21
N ASP A 61 -0.87 7.82 -15.39
CA ASP A 61 -0.56 9.25 -15.44
C ASP A 61 0.11 9.62 -16.77
N LYS A 62 1.01 8.76 -17.29
CA LYS A 62 1.59 8.94 -18.63
C LYS A 62 0.53 8.86 -19.73
N VAL A 63 -0.49 8.02 -19.56
CA VAL A 63 -1.59 7.88 -20.54
C VAL A 63 -2.52 9.08 -20.52
N LYS A 64 -2.82 9.64 -19.34
CA LYS A 64 -3.74 10.79 -19.19
C LYS A 64 -3.12 12.13 -19.60
N ASN A 65 -1.81 12.27 -19.44
CA ASN A 65 -1.08 13.50 -19.74
C ASN A 65 -0.55 13.55 -21.18
N LYS A 66 -1.13 12.75 -22.08
CA LYS A 66 -0.78 12.65 -23.49
C LYS A 66 -2.03 12.92 -24.33
#